data_AF-A0A379WLH3-F1
#
_entry.id   AF-A0A379WLH3-F1
#
_cell.length_a   1.000
_cell.length_b   1.000
_cell.length_c   1.000
_cell.angle_alpha   90.00
_cell.angle_beta   90.00
_cell.angle_gamma   90.00
#
_symmetry.space_group_name_H-M   'P 1'
#
loop_
_entity.id
_entity.type
_entity.pdbx_description
1 polymer ?
#
loop_
_entity_poly.entity_id
_entity_poly.type
_entity_poly.pdbx_seq_one_letter_code
_entity_poly.pdbx_strand_id
1 'polypeptide(L)'
;MAKLALTEWLVTKAWQPFLDAKAQAKMADSFKRFADIHLSRHAAELKKVFGQPLGDKYRDQLPRLTRDIDSVLLLAGYYDAMVAQAWLENWQGLRHAIITGQRIEIEHFRNEAINQQPFWLHSGKR
;
A
#
# COMPACT_ATOMS: atom_id res chain seq x y z
N MET A 1 3.22 21.27 -17.83
CA MET A 1 3.43 20.13 -18.75
C MET A 1 2.95 18.80 -18.17
N ALA A 2 3.36 18.38 -16.96
CA ALA A 2 2.98 17.06 -16.40
C ALA A 2 1.46 16.82 -16.27
N LYS A 3 0.66 17.85 -15.91
CA LYS A 3 -0.79 17.73 -15.76
C LYS A 3 -1.49 17.37 -17.08
N LEU A 4 -1.12 18.01 -18.20
CA LEU A 4 -1.71 17.75 -19.51
C LEU A 4 -1.39 16.33 -19.99
N ALA A 5 -0.12 15.90 -19.84
CA ALA A 5 0.31 14.57 -20.24
C ALA A 5 -0.41 13.44 -19.48
N LEU A 6 -0.59 13.57 -18.16
CA LEU A 6 -1.33 12.57 -17.37
C LEU A 6 -2.81 12.54 -17.75
N THR A 7 -3.44 13.70 -17.94
CA THR A 7 -4.84 13.78 -18.38
C THR A 7 -5.03 13.12 -19.74
N GLU A 8 -4.17 13.44 -20.71
CA GLU A 8 -4.22 12.86 -22.05
C GLU A 8 -4.05 11.33 -21.99
N TRP A 9 -3.04 10.85 -21.28
CA TRP A 9 -2.75 9.41 -21.16
C TRP A 9 -3.93 8.63 -20.54
N LEU A 10 -4.59 9.23 -19.53
CA LEU A 10 -5.74 8.60 -18.87
C LEU A 10 -6.99 8.61 -19.77
N VAL A 11 -7.34 9.75 -20.35
CA VAL A 11 -8.55 9.92 -21.16
C VAL A 11 -8.50 9.07 -22.43
N THR A 12 -7.33 8.99 -23.07
CA THR A 12 -7.12 8.20 -24.29
C THR A 12 -6.91 6.71 -24.02
N LYS A 13 -6.87 6.29 -22.74
CA LYS A 13 -6.54 4.93 -22.33
C LYS A 13 -5.25 4.42 -22.96
N ALA A 14 -4.23 5.28 -22.99
CA ALA A 14 -3.00 5.06 -23.75
C ALA A 14 -2.20 3.81 -23.33
N TRP A 15 -2.56 3.14 -22.23
CA TRP A 15 -2.02 1.83 -21.87
C TRP A 15 -2.50 0.69 -22.78
N GLN A 16 -3.68 0.79 -23.40
CA GLN A 16 -4.32 -0.32 -24.12
C GLN A 16 -3.45 -0.93 -25.24
N PRO A 17 -2.78 -0.15 -26.12
CA PRO A 17 -1.96 -0.71 -27.20
C PRO A 17 -0.74 -1.50 -26.72
N PHE A 18 -0.31 -1.32 -25.47
CA PHE A 18 0.86 -1.99 -24.90
C PHE A 18 0.54 -3.35 -24.25
N LEU A 19 -0.73 -3.75 -24.23
CA LEU A 19 -1.16 -5.00 -23.60
C LEU A 19 -1.12 -6.15 -24.60
N ASP A 20 -0.28 -7.15 -24.34
CA ASP A 20 -0.38 -8.45 -25.01
C ASP A 20 -1.66 -9.20 -24.59
N ALA A 21 -1.99 -10.30 -25.27
CA ALA A 21 -3.19 -11.09 -24.98
C ALA A 21 -3.27 -11.54 -23.51
N LYS A 22 -2.13 -11.82 -22.86
CA LYS A 22 -2.07 -12.26 -21.46
C LYS A 22 -2.35 -11.10 -20.50
N ALA A 23 -1.82 -9.91 -20.78
CA ALA A 23 -2.05 -8.70 -20.01
C ALA A 23 -3.50 -8.23 -20.15
N GLN A 24 -4.07 -8.30 -21.36
CA GLN A 24 -5.49 -8.02 -21.61
C GLN A 24 -6.39 -8.94 -20.79
N ALA A 25 -6.13 -10.25 -20.80
CA ALA A 25 -6.92 -11.20 -20.01
C ALA A 25 -6.86 -10.90 -18.50
N LYS A 26 -5.68 -10.54 -17.98
CA LYS A 26 -5.53 -10.12 -16.57
C LYS A 26 -6.27 -8.82 -16.26
N MET A 27 -6.25 -7.85 -17.17
CA MET A 27 -6.95 -6.57 -16.98
C MET A 27 -8.47 -6.72 -17.02
N ALA A 28 -8.99 -7.73 -17.72
CA ALA A 28 -10.41 -8.06 -17.77
C ALA A 28 -10.90 -8.90 -16.58
N ASP A 29 -10.00 -9.43 -15.75
CA ASP A 29 -10.33 -10.25 -14.58
C ASP A 29 -10.77 -9.39 -13.38
N SER A 30 -11.24 -10.03 -12.31
CA SER A 30 -11.77 -9.39 -11.11
C SER A 30 -10.72 -8.52 -10.40
N PHE A 31 -11.00 -7.21 -10.34
CA PHE A 31 -10.19 -6.27 -9.54
C PHE A 31 -10.16 -6.65 -8.06
N LYS A 32 -11.24 -7.22 -7.50
CA LYS A 32 -11.27 -7.70 -6.11
C LYS A 32 -10.23 -8.79 -5.85
N ARG A 33 -10.13 -9.78 -6.75
CA ARG A 33 -9.12 -10.85 -6.64
C ARG A 33 -7.71 -10.31 -6.79
N PHE A 34 -7.51 -9.37 -7.71
CA PHE A 34 -6.24 -8.66 -7.88
C PHE A 34 -5.86 -7.91 -6.59
N ALA A 35 -6.81 -7.18 -6.00
CA ALA A 35 -6.61 -6.42 -4.78
C ALA A 35 -6.18 -7.30 -3.59
N ASP A 36 -6.89 -8.41 -3.33
CA ASP A 36 -6.54 -9.32 -2.24
C ASP A 36 -5.09 -9.84 -2.34
N ILE A 37 -4.67 -10.24 -3.54
CA ILE A 37 -3.31 -10.71 -3.79
C ILE A 37 -2.28 -9.59 -3.53
N HIS A 38 -2.55 -8.39 -4.02
CA HIS A 38 -1.62 -7.28 -3.91
C HIS A 38 -1.57 -6.68 -2.51
N LEU A 39 -2.68 -6.63 -1.77
CA LEU A 39 -2.72 -6.26 -0.35
C LEU A 39 -1.79 -7.16 0.47
N SER A 40 -1.85 -8.47 0.28
CA SER A 40 -0.93 -9.41 0.92
C SER A 40 0.55 -9.16 0.55
N ARG A 41 0.85 -8.79 -0.70
CA ARG A 41 2.22 -8.48 -1.12
C ARG A 41 2.76 -7.21 -0.45
N HIS A 42 1.99 -6.12 -0.45
CA HIS A 42 2.40 -4.87 0.19
C HIS A 42 2.51 -5.04 1.71
N ALA A 43 1.60 -5.77 2.34
CA ALA A 43 1.69 -6.08 3.76
C ALA A 43 2.95 -6.89 4.11
N ALA A 44 3.33 -7.85 3.25
CA ALA A 44 4.56 -8.62 3.44
C ALA A 44 5.81 -7.74 3.31
N GLU A 45 5.85 -6.81 2.34
CA GLU A 45 6.94 -5.85 2.20
C GLU A 45 7.04 -4.91 3.41
N LEU A 46 5.91 -4.36 3.86
CA LEU A 46 5.84 -3.54 5.07
C LEU A 46 6.36 -4.30 6.29
N LYS A 47 5.89 -5.54 6.51
CA LYS A 47 6.34 -6.38 7.63
C LYS A 47 7.82 -6.75 7.54
N LYS A 48 8.33 -7.01 6.33
CA LYS A 48 9.74 -7.31 6.10
C LYS A 48 10.65 -6.12 6.47
N VAL A 49 10.24 -4.90 6.15
CA VAL A 49 11.05 -3.69 6.39
C VAL A 49 10.89 -3.17 7.81
N PHE A 50 9.66 -3.11 8.33
CA PHE A 50 9.34 -2.47 9.61
C PHE A 50 9.12 -3.46 10.76
N GLY A 51 9.32 -4.75 10.52
CA GLY A 51 9.19 -5.80 11.55
C GLY A 51 10.20 -5.69 12.69
N GLN A 52 11.27 -4.93 12.52
CA GLN A 52 12.29 -4.65 13.54
C GLN A 52 12.59 -3.15 13.58
N PRO A 53 13.10 -2.63 14.71
CA PRO A 53 13.59 -1.27 14.80
C PRO A 53 14.70 -0.97 13.78
N LEU A 54 14.65 0.19 13.11
CA LEU A 54 15.62 0.59 12.08
C LEU A 54 16.64 1.63 12.55
N GLY A 55 16.50 2.15 13.78
CA GLY A 55 17.37 3.21 14.30
C GLY A 55 17.36 4.44 13.40
N ASP A 56 18.53 4.99 13.07
CA ASP A 56 18.60 6.20 12.25
C ASP A 56 18.25 5.98 10.76
N LYS A 57 18.01 4.73 10.32
CA LYS A 57 17.72 4.36 8.92
C LYS A 57 16.24 4.45 8.52
N TYR A 58 15.37 4.92 9.41
CA TYR A 58 13.93 5.05 9.09
C TYR A 58 13.67 5.95 7.89
N ARG A 59 14.39 7.07 7.78
CA ARG A 59 14.20 8.04 6.70
C ARG A 59 14.49 7.45 5.32
N ASP A 60 15.44 6.53 5.22
CA ASP A 60 15.79 5.84 3.98
C ASP A 60 14.63 4.98 3.44
N GLN A 61 13.71 4.57 4.31
CA GLN A 61 12.57 3.73 3.96
C GLN A 61 11.29 4.52 3.63
N LEU A 62 11.30 5.86 3.74
CA LEU A 62 10.13 6.70 3.44
C LEU A 62 9.55 6.48 2.03
N PRO A 63 10.36 6.35 0.95
CA PRO A 63 9.81 6.08 -0.37
C PRO A 63 9.05 4.75 -0.44
N ARG A 64 9.56 3.72 0.24
CA ARG A 64 8.93 2.39 0.28
C ARG A 64 7.65 2.42 1.10
N LEU A 65 7.69 3.00 2.31
CA LEU A 65 6.52 3.16 3.17
C LEU A 65 5.39 3.92 2.47
N THR A 66 5.74 5.04 1.83
CA THR A 66 4.76 5.89 1.11
C THR A 66 4.12 5.10 -0.04
N ARG A 67 4.93 4.44 -0.87
CA ARG A 67 4.41 3.63 -1.98
C ARG A 67 3.47 2.54 -1.49
N ASP A 68 3.81 1.83 -0.42
CA ASP A 68 3.00 0.72 0.07
C ASP A 68 1.71 1.21 0.75
N ILE A 69 1.72 2.36 1.45
CA ILE A 69 0.51 3.05 1.94
C ILE A 69 -0.41 3.44 0.79
N ASP A 70 0.13 4.12 -0.23
CA ASP A 70 -0.65 4.60 -1.38
C ASP A 70 -1.24 3.43 -2.17
N SER A 71 -0.48 2.33 -2.26
CA SER A 71 -0.94 1.10 -2.92
C SER A 71 -2.09 0.45 -2.14
N VAL A 72 -2.00 0.35 -0.81
CA VAL A 72 -3.11 -0.18 0.01
C VAL A 72 -4.36 0.69 -0.10
N LEU A 73 -4.21 2.03 -0.10
CA LEU A 73 -5.33 2.96 -0.32
C LEU A 73 -6.10 2.68 -1.62
N LEU A 74 -5.39 2.38 -2.72
CA LEU A 74 -6.00 2.08 -4.02
C LEU A 74 -6.65 0.69 -4.08
N LEU A 75 -6.22 -0.25 -3.24
CA LEU A 75 -6.66 -1.66 -3.28
C LEU A 75 -7.75 -1.98 -2.26
N ALA A 76 -7.91 -1.19 -1.20
CA ALA A 76 -8.81 -1.50 -0.09
C ALA A 76 -10.31 -1.30 -0.36
N GLY A 77 -10.69 -0.76 -1.53
CA GLY A 77 -12.06 -0.26 -1.80
C GLY A 77 -13.21 -1.27 -1.77
N TYR A 78 -12.93 -2.58 -1.64
CA TYR A 78 -13.96 -3.63 -1.46
C TYR A 78 -14.28 -3.95 0.00
N TYR A 79 -13.55 -3.37 0.95
CA TYR A 79 -13.68 -3.64 2.38
C TYR A 79 -14.36 -2.47 3.08
N ASP A 80 -14.78 -2.71 4.33
CA ASP A 80 -15.32 -1.65 5.17
C ASP A 80 -14.30 -0.51 5.30
N ALA A 81 -14.75 0.70 4.95
CA ALA A 81 -13.87 1.86 4.87
C ALA A 81 -13.30 2.24 6.24
N MET A 82 -14.06 2.09 7.33
CA MET A 82 -13.57 2.41 8.67
C MET A 82 -12.51 1.40 9.11
N VAL A 83 -12.72 0.11 8.85
CA VAL A 83 -11.76 -0.94 9.18
C VAL A 83 -10.46 -0.78 8.37
N ALA A 84 -10.57 -0.52 7.07
CA ALA A 84 -9.41 -0.31 6.21
C ALA A 84 -8.64 0.96 6.61
N GLN A 85 -9.35 2.04 6.94
CA GLN A 85 -8.75 3.30 7.36
C GLN A 85 -8.03 3.14 8.71
N ALA A 86 -8.66 2.49 9.71
CA ALA A 86 -8.01 2.21 11.00
C ALA A 86 -6.71 1.40 10.83
N TRP A 87 -6.69 0.44 9.91
CA TRP A 87 -5.46 -0.31 9.59
C TRP A 87 -4.37 0.57 8.95
N LEU A 88 -4.78 1.49 8.06
CA LEU A 88 -3.88 2.44 7.39
C LEU A 88 -3.35 3.53 8.32
N GLU A 89 -4.13 3.96 9.31
CA GLU A 89 -3.78 5.02 10.25
C GLU A 89 -2.46 4.74 10.98
N ASN A 90 -2.22 3.49 11.41
CA ASN A 90 -0.96 3.12 12.05
C ASN A 90 0.25 3.31 11.12
N TRP A 91 0.13 2.97 9.84
CA TRP A 91 1.20 3.18 8.85
C TRP A 91 1.38 4.66 8.49
N GLN A 92 0.29 5.41 8.42
CA GLN A 92 0.31 6.86 8.16
C GLN A 92 0.93 7.62 9.34
N GLY A 93 0.61 7.21 10.57
CA GLY A 93 1.23 7.70 11.81
C GLY A 93 2.73 7.44 11.83
N LEU A 94 3.15 6.21 11.49
CA LEU A 94 4.57 5.88 11.33
C LEU A 94 5.25 6.79 10.30
N ARG A 95 4.65 6.98 9.12
CA ARG A 95 5.19 7.86 8.08
C ARG A 95 5.36 9.30 8.61
N HIS A 96 4.34 9.83 9.26
CA HIS A 96 4.36 11.18 9.84
C HIS A 96 5.46 11.32 10.90
N ALA A 97 5.58 10.35 11.81
CA ALA A 97 6.59 10.33 12.87
C ALA A 97 8.02 10.28 12.31
N ILE A 98 8.26 9.49 11.25
CA ILE A 98 9.57 9.45 10.56
C ILE A 98 9.92 10.79 9.92
N ILE A 99 8.95 11.42 9.23
CA ILE A 99 9.15 12.73 8.57
C ILE A 99 9.52 13.80 9.62
N THR A 100 8.78 13.83 10.72
CA THR A 100 8.93 14.83 11.79
C THR A 100 10.02 14.50 12.82
N GLY A 101 10.60 13.30 12.78
CA GLY A 101 11.70 12.88 13.68
C GLY A 101 11.25 12.52 15.10
N GLN A 102 9.98 12.17 15.29
CA GLN A 102 9.41 11.84 16.60
C GLN A 102 9.77 10.40 17.03
N ARG A 103 10.96 10.20 17.60
CA ARG A 103 11.53 8.87 17.89
C ARG A 103 10.61 7.95 18.72
N ILE A 104 9.90 8.49 19.71
CA ILE A 104 8.97 7.72 20.55
C ILE A 104 7.77 7.25 19.71
N GLU A 105 7.18 8.16 18.95
CA GLU A 105 6.04 7.87 18.07
C GLU A 105 6.39 6.89 16.94
N ILE A 106 7.62 6.94 16.42
CA ILE A 106 8.09 5.98 15.40
C ILE A 106 7.97 4.55 15.92
N GLU A 107 8.46 4.28 17.13
CA GLU A 107 8.39 2.93 17.69
C GLU A 107 6.97 2.55 18.11
N HIS A 108 6.19 3.50 18.62
CA HIS A 108 4.78 3.28 18.94
C HIS A 108 4.00 2.83 17.70
N PHE A 109 3.97 3.65 16.65
CA PHE A 109 3.24 3.33 15.43
C PHE A 109 3.78 2.11 14.70
N ARG A 110 5.11 1.88 14.73
CA ARG A 110 5.69 0.65 14.16
C ARG A 110 5.14 -0.60 14.86
N ASN A 111 5.10 -0.60 16.19
CA ASN A 111 4.59 -1.73 16.96
C ASN A 111 3.10 -1.96 16.67
N GLU A 112 2.27 -0.92 16.72
CA GLU A 112 0.84 -1.01 16.39
C GLU A 112 0.63 -1.54 14.96
N ALA A 113 1.35 -0.99 13.99
CA ALA A 113 1.25 -1.37 12.58
C ALA A 113 1.67 -2.82 12.28
N ILE A 114 2.59 -3.39 13.05
CA ILE A 114 3.05 -4.78 12.89
C ILE A 114 2.13 -5.78 13.61
N ASN A 115 1.47 -5.34 14.69
CA ASN A 115 0.60 -6.19 15.51
C ASN A 115 -0.85 -6.27 15.00
N GLN A 116 -1.30 -5.27 14.24
CA GLN A 116 -2.64 -5.29 13.64
C GLN A 116 -2.85 -6.44 12.64
N GLN A 117 -4.05 -7.01 12.64
CA GLN A 117 -4.41 -8.10 11.73
C GLN A 117 -4.83 -7.59 10.34
N PRO A 118 -4.62 -8.37 9.27
CA PRO A 118 -5.17 -8.07 7.96
C PRO A 118 -6.70 -8.02 7.94
N PHE A 119 -7.26 -6.98 7.31
CA PHE A 119 -8.71 -6.85 7.12
C PHE A 119 -9.22 -7.56 5.85
N TRP A 120 -8.33 -7.95 4.93
CA TRP A 120 -8.70 -8.59 3.67
C TRP A 120 -8.72 -10.11 3.74
N LEU A 121 -9.25 -10.74 2.68
CA LEU A 121 -9.17 -12.18 2.48
C LEU A 121 -7.77 -12.59 2.05
N HIS A 122 -7.12 -13.46 2.81
CA HIS A 122 -5.80 -14.00 2.48
C HIS A 122 -5.74 -15.50 2.78
N SER A 123 -4.77 -16.20 2.19
CA SER A 123 -4.62 -17.67 2.29
C SER A 123 -4.41 -18.22 3.70
N GLY A 124 -4.15 -17.36 4.69
CA GLY A 124 -4.03 -17.70 6.11
C GLY A 124 -5.34 -17.62 6.90
N LYS A 125 -6.41 -17.07 6.32
CA LYS A 125 -7.78 -17.18 6.82
C LYS A 125 -8.45 -18.31 6.05
N ARG A 126 -8.34 -19.54 6.57
CA ARG A 126 -9.24 -20.65 6.26
C ARG A 126 -10.07 -20.94 7.50
#